data_AF-A0A6J3A5C0-F1
#
_entry.id   AF-A0A6J3A5C0-F1
#
_cell.length_a   1.000
_cell.length_b   1.000
_cell.length_c   1.000
_cell.angle_alpha   90.00
_cell.angle_beta   90.00
_cell.angle_gamma   90.00
#
_symmetry.space_group_name_H-M   'P 1'
#
loop_
_entity.id
_entity.type
_entity.pdbx_description
1 polymer ?
#
loop_
_entity_poly.entity_id
_entity_poly.type
_entity_poly.pdbx_seq_one_letter_code
_entity_poly.pdbx_strand_id
1 'polypeptide(L)'
;MPADIPGKSRASPLAGAPASAYRTPNKPRSAAEHRKSSKPVMEKRRRARINESLAQLKTLILDALRKDSSRHSKLEKADILEMTVRHLQSLRRVQMTAALSADPAVLGKYRAGFSECLAEVNRFLAGCEGVPTDVRSRLLGHLAACLGQLGPSRLSV
;
A
#
# COMPACT_ATOMS: atom_id res chain seq x y z
N MET A 1 -0.55 -64.71 -32.04
CA MET A 1 -1.52 -65.83 -32.09
C MET A 1 -0.91 -67.01 -31.32
N PRO A 2 -1.63 -67.78 -30.49
CA PRO A 2 -2.91 -67.53 -29.79
C PRO A 2 -2.94 -68.02 -28.31
N ALA A 3 -4.01 -67.59 -27.59
CA ALA A 3 -4.82 -68.29 -26.57
C ALA A 3 -4.16 -68.86 -25.28
N ASP A 4 -4.76 -68.87 -24.08
CA ASP A 4 -6.17 -69.02 -23.72
C ASP A 4 -6.42 -68.64 -22.23
N ILE A 5 -7.68 -68.33 -21.87
CA ILE A 5 -8.19 -68.07 -20.51
C ILE A 5 -9.15 -69.20 -20.12
N PRO A 6 -9.21 -69.57 -18.83
CA PRO A 6 -10.54 -69.75 -18.22
C PRO A 6 -10.57 -69.08 -16.82
N GLY A 7 -11.62 -68.40 -16.34
CA GLY A 7 -13.04 -68.52 -16.65
C GLY A 7 -13.75 -69.44 -15.65
N LYS A 8 -14.06 -68.96 -14.43
CA LYS A 8 -14.95 -69.61 -13.43
C LYS A 8 -15.23 -68.64 -12.28
N SER A 9 -16.40 -68.45 -11.69
CA SER A 9 -17.80 -68.64 -12.06
C SER A 9 -18.61 -67.72 -11.14
N ARG A 10 -19.67 -67.16 -11.71
CA ARG A 10 -20.74 -66.37 -11.10
C ARG A 10 -21.49 -67.15 -10.02
N ALA A 11 -21.79 -66.51 -8.89
CA ALA A 11 -22.92 -66.88 -8.04
C ALA A 11 -23.52 -65.63 -7.38
N SER A 12 -24.75 -65.32 -7.76
CA SER A 12 -25.72 -64.53 -6.98
C SER A 12 -26.99 -65.36 -6.95
N PRO A 13 -27.76 -65.33 -5.85
CA PRO A 13 -29.09 -64.76 -5.98
C PRO A 13 -29.60 -63.97 -4.75
N LEU A 14 -30.24 -62.84 -5.08
CA LEU A 14 -31.50 -62.24 -4.63
C LEU A 14 -32.03 -62.29 -3.16
N ALA A 15 -32.39 -61.06 -2.74
CA ALA A 15 -33.62 -60.63 -2.05
C ALA A 15 -33.82 -60.91 -0.54
N GLY A 16 -33.83 -59.81 0.22
CA GLY A 16 -34.43 -59.69 1.55
C GLY A 16 -34.19 -58.29 2.15
N ALA A 17 -35.14 -57.37 2.00
CA ALA A 17 -35.22 -56.11 2.78
C ALA A 17 -36.40 -56.23 3.76
N PRO A 18 -36.64 -55.32 4.73
CA PRO A 18 -35.77 -54.30 5.34
C PRO A 18 -35.73 -54.45 6.88
N ALA A 19 -34.67 -54.00 7.56
CA ALA A 19 -34.75 -53.83 9.02
C ALA A 19 -33.87 -52.69 9.53
N SER A 20 -34.59 -51.63 9.92
CA SER A 20 -34.31 -50.79 11.08
C SER A 20 -33.09 -49.87 11.05
N ALA A 21 -33.42 -48.60 10.85
CA ALA A 21 -32.63 -47.46 11.25
C ALA A 21 -32.27 -47.54 12.74
N TYR A 22 -30.98 -47.65 13.04
CA TYR A 22 -30.40 -47.06 14.23
C TYR A 22 -29.25 -46.16 13.79
N ARG A 23 -29.63 -45.01 13.24
CA ARG A 23 -28.74 -43.86 13.15
C ARG A 23 -28.52 -43.40 14.59
N THR A 24 -27.42 -43.81 15.21
CA THR A 24 -27.06 -43.35 16.56
C THR A 24 -26.90 -41.82 16.52
N PRO A 25 -27.67 -41.07 17.33
CA PRO A 25 -27.55 -39.62 17.37
C PRO A 25 -26.37 -39.21 18.26
N ASN A 26 -25.63 -38.19 17.81
CA ASN A 26 -24.72 -37.37 18.60
C ASN A 26 -23.57 -38.08 19.32
N LYS A 27 -22.50 -38.41 18.58
CA LYS A 27 -21.16 -38.39 19.18
C LYS A 27 -20.70 -36.92 19.23
N PRO A 28 -20.47 -36.31 20.41
CA PRO A 28 -19.93 -34.96 20.48
C PRO A 28 -18.54 -34.99 19.85
N ARG A 29 -18.36 -34.27 18.73
CA ARG A 29 -17.04 -34.05 18.15
C ARG A 29 -16.12 -33.56 19.25
N SER A 30 -15.00 -34.25 19.45
CA SER A 30 -14.05 -33.92 20.51
C SER A 30 -13.64 -32.45 20.39
N ALA A 31 -13.47 -31.74 21.51
CA ALA A 31 -12.97 -30.35 21.51
C ALA A 31 -11.66 -30.21 20.71
N ALA A 32 -10.88 -31.29 20.56
CA ALA A 32 -9.71 -31.35 19.71
C ALA A 32 -10.03 -31.33 18.19
N GLU A 33 -11.13 -31.93 17.74
CA GLU A 33 -11.60 -31.86 16.35
C GLU A 33 -12.21 -30.49 16.02
N HIS A 34 -12.92 -29.88 16.98
CA HIS A 34 -13.38 -28.49 16.86
C HIS A 34 -12.21 -27.49 16.79
N ARG A 35 -11.14 -27.70 17.59
CA ARG A 35 -9.91 -26.90 17.51
C ARG A 35 -9.11 -27.14 16.23
N LYS A 36 -9.11 -28.36 15.67
CA LYS A 36 -8.45 -28.71 14.40
C LYS A 36 -9.20 -28.18 13.17
N SER A 37 -10.53 -28.10 13.21
CA SER A 37 -11.35 -27.55 12.11
C SER A 37 -11.59 -26.04 12.20
N SER A 38 -11.49 -25.44 13.38
CA SER A 38 -11.66 -23.98 13.56
C SER A 38 -10.51 -23.16 12.95
N LYS A 39 -9.25 -23.61 13.10
CA LYS A 39 -8.07 -22.93 12.52
C LYS A 39 -8.18 -22.72 10.99
N PRO A 40 -8.50 -23.75 10.16
CA PRO A 40 -8.64 -23.54 8.72
C PRO A 40 -9.83 -22.64 8.34
N VAL A 41 -10.92 -22.67 9.13
CA VAL A 41 -12.08 -21.77 8.92
C VAL A 41 -11.72 -20.31 9.22
N MET A 42 -11.00 -20.06 10.31
CA MET A 42 -10.52 -18.73 10.68
C MET A 42 -9.57 -18.14 9.63
N GLU A 43 -8.64 -18.95 9.13
CA GLU A 43 -7.74 -18.51 8.06
C GLU A 43 -8.48 -18.24 6.75
N LYS A 44 -9.50 -19.05 6.40
CA LYS A 44 -10.38 -18.76 5.26
C LYS A 44 -11.08 -17.41 5.40
N ARG A 45 -11.62 -17.11 6.59
CA ARG A 45 -12.26 -15.81 6.88
C ARG A 45 -11.25 -14.65 6.83
N ARG A 46 -10.04 -14.84 7.35
CA ARG A 46 -8.96 -13.85 7.26
C ARG A 46 -8.59 -13.57 5.80
N ARG A 47 -8.42 -14.60 4.97
CA ARG A 47 -8.10 -14.46 3.54
C ARG A 47 -9.22 -13.74 2.77
N ALA A 48 -10.48 -14.04 3.07
CA ALA A 48 -11.62 -13.33 2.48
C ALA A 48 -11.57 -11.83 2.78
N ARG A 49 -11.37 -11.46 4.05
CA ARG A 49 -11.22 -10.05 4.46
C ARG A 49 -10.06 -9.35 3.74
N ILE A 50 -8.89 -10.00 3.66
CA ILE A 50 -7.71 -9.43 2.96
C ILE A 50 -8.02 -9.17 1.49
N ASN A 51 -8.66 -10.12 0.81
CA ASN A 51 -9.01 -9.97 -0.61
C ASN A 51 -10.06 -8.87 -0.83
N GLU A 52 -11.05 -8.76 0.05
CA GLU A 52 -12.05 -7.69 0.02
C GLU A 52 -11.39 -6.32 0.20
N SER A 53 -10.51 -6.16 1.19
CA SER A 53 -9.76 -4.92 1.39
C SER A 53 -8.87 -4.58 0.20
N LEU A 54 -8.21 -5.58 -0.42
CA LEU A 54 -7.42 -5.34 -1.64
C LEU A 54 -8.26 -4.91 -2.83
N ALA A 55 -9.47 -5.45 -2.98
CA ALA A 55 -10.40 -5.05 -4.04
C ALA A 55 -10.88 -3.60 -3.84
N GLN A 56 -11.26 -3.23 -2.62
CA GLN A 56 -11.63 -1.85 -2.27
C GLN A 56 -10.46 -0.90 -2.50
N LEU A 57 -9.25 -1.29 -2.06
CA LEU A 57 -8.05 -0.46 -2.21
C LEU A 57 -7.72 -0.20 -3.68
N LYS A 58 -7.84 -1.23 -4.54
CA LYS A 58 -7.68 -1.09 -5.99
C LYS A 58 -8.61 -0.03 -6.55
N THR A 59 -9.91 -0.09 -6.24
CA THR A 59 -10.89 0.88 -6.74
C THR A 59 -10.55 2.30 -6.28
N LEU A 60 -10.35 2.49 -4.97
CA LEU A 60 -10.05 3.81 -4.40
C LEU A 60 -8.79 4.45 -5.01
N ILE A 61 -7.74 3.65 -5.25
CA ILE A 61 -6.49 4.15 -5.82
C ILE A 61 -6.64 4.48 -7.31
N LEU A 62 -7.36 3.67 -8.08
CA LEU A 62 -7.60 3.96 -9.49
C LEU A 62 -8.44 5.23 -9.66
N ASP A 63 -9.45 5.41 -8.82
CA ASP A 63 -10.29 6.62 -8.80
C ASP A 63 -9.45 7.85 -8.41
N ALA A 64 -8.68 7.77 -7.32
CA ALA A 64 -7.82 8.87 -6.85
C ALA A 64 -6.75 9.28 -7.86
N LEU A 65 -6.25 8.33 -8.66
CA LEU A 65 -5.25 8.58 -9.71
C LEU A 65 -5.88 8.83 -11.09
N ARG A 66 -7.21 8.84 -11.21
CA ARG A 66 -7.95 8.98 -12.47
C ARG A 66 -7.49 8.01 -13.55
N LYS A 67 -7.24 6.75 -13.17
CA LYS A 67 -6.78 5.68 -14.07
C LYS A 67 -7.95 4.81 -14.52
N ASP A 68 -7.95 4.41 -15.78
CA ASP A 68 -9.01 3.58 -16.36
C ASP A 68 -9.08 2.19 -15.72
N SER A 69 -10.21 1.88 -15.08
CA SER A 69 -10.44 0.57 -14.42
C SER A 69 -10.29 -0.62 -15.38
N SER A 70 -10.67 -0.46 -16.65
CA SER A 70 -10.57 -1.51 -17.69
C SER A 70 -9.13 -1.98 -17.93
N ARG A 71 -8.18 -1.03 -18.02
CA ARG A 71 -6.75 -1.28 -18.21
C ARG A 71 -6.09 -1.92 -17.00
N HIS A 72 -6.73 -1.79 -15.84
CA HIS A 72 -6.24 -2.27 -14.55
C HIS A 72 -7.01 -3.48 -14.02
N SER A 73 -7.87 -4.09 -14.84
CA SER A 73 -8.66 -5.28 -14.49
C SER A 73 -7.81 -6.45 -13.97
N LYS A 74 -6.58 -6.61 -14.47
CA LYS A 74 -5.63 -7.70 -14.12
C LYS A 74 -4.47 -7.31 -13.18
N LEU A 75 -4.57 -6.21 -12.42
CA LEU A 75 -3.51 -5.82 -11.49
C LEU A 75 -3.17 -6.94 -10.49
N GLU A 76 -1.88 -7.18 -10.29
CA GLU A 76 -1.41 -8.12 -9.28
C GLU A 76 -1.52 -7.52 -7.87
N LYS A 77 -1.50 -8.38 -6.84
CA LYS A 77 -1.58 -7.92 -5.45
C LYS A 77 -0.42 -6.99 -5.08
N ALA A 78 0.77 -7.28 -5.62
CA ALA A 78 1.96 -6.45 -5.41
C ALA A 78 1.76 -5.05 -6.02
N ASP A 79 1.25 -4.96 -7.25
CA ASP A 79 1.00 -3.68 -7.92
C ASP A 79 0.00 -2.80 -7.16
N ILE A 80 -1.11 -3.39 -6.67
CA ILE A 80 -2.11 -2.66 -5.89
C ILE A 80 -1.46 -2.03 -4.65
N LEU A 81 -0.65 -2.81 -3.93
CA LEU A 81 0.06 -2.35 -2.74
C LEU A 81 1.10 -1.28 -3.08
N GLU A 82 1.89 -1.48 -4.15
CA GLU A 82 2.92 -0.52 -4.57
C GLU A 82 2.30 0.82 -5.01
N MET A 83 1.22 0.78 -5.80
CA MET A 83 0.48 1.98 -6.19
C MET A 83 -0.09 2.71 -4.98
N THR A 84 -0.61 1.97 -4.00
CA THR A 84 -1.11 2.53 -2.74
C THR A 84 -0.01 3.23 -1.96
N VAL A 85 1.14 2.57 -1.78
CA VAL A 85 2.27 3.13 -1.04
C VAL A 85 2.77 4.40 -1.72
N ARG A 86 2.92 4.39 -3.05
CA ARG A 86 3.28 5.58 -3.83
C ARG A 86 2.28 6.72 -3.64
N HIS A 87 0.98 6.42 -3.68
CA HIS A 87 -0.06 7.42 -3.48
C HIS A 87 -0.03 8.01 -2.06
N LEU A 88 0.11 7.19 -1.01
CA LEU A 88 0.20 7.66 0.37
C LEU A 88 1.45 8.53 0.61
N GLN A 89 2.58 8.17 0.02
CA GLN A 89 3.79 9.00 0.07
C GLN A 89 3.57 10.35 -0.63
N SER A 90 2.89 10.35 -1.78
CA SER A 90 2.52 11.58 -2.48
C SER A 90 1.59 12.45 -1.65
N LEU A 91 0.55 11.87 -1.03
CA LEU A 91 -0.36 12.60 -0.14
C LEU A 91 0.38 13.22 1.04
N ARG A 92 1.31 12.51 1.67
CA ARG A 92 2.11 13.04 2.78
C ARG A 92 2.97 14.23 2.35
N ARG A 93 3.56 14.18 1.16
CA ARG A 93 4.33 15.31 0.60
C ARG A 93 3.43 16.51 0.35
N VAL A 94 2.29 16.30 -0.31
CA VAL A 94 1.31 17.36 -0.57
C VAL A 94 0.78 17.97 0.72
N GLN A 95 0.45 17.15 1.72
CA GLN A 95 0.01 17.63 3.04
C GLN A 95 1.10 18.39 3.78
N MET A 96 2.36 17.99 3.68
CA MET A 96 3.47 18.72 4.28
C MET A 96 3.68 20.07 3.59
N THR A 97 3.66 20.11 2.26
CA THR A 97 3.69 21.37 1.50
C THR A 97 2.48 22.23 1.84
N ALA A 98 1.28 21.65 1.91
CA ALA A 98 0.05 22.36 2.26
C ALA A 98 0.07 22.86 3.71
N ALA A 99 0.60 22.12 4.68
CA ALA A 99 0.74 22.55 6.06
C ALA A 99 1.74 23.72 6.20
N LEU A 100 2.84 23.69 5.45
CA LEU A 100 3.75 24.82 5.32
C LEU A 100 3.10 26.04 4.63
N SER A 101 2.08 25.80 3.80
CA SER A 101 1.32 26.83 3.08
C SER A 101 0.08 27.33 3.84
N ALA A 102 -0.47 26.52 4.76
CA ALA A 102 -1.77 26.74 5.42
C ALA A 102 -1.67 27.68 6.60
N ASP A 103 -0.48 27.86 7.18
CA ASP A 103 -0.21 28.96 8.09
C ASP A 103 0.74 29.96 7.40
N PRO A 104 0.21 31.06 6.83
CA PRO A 104 1.02 32.15 6.31
C PRO A 104 2.04 32.66 7.34
N ALA A 105 1.75 32.52 8.64
CA ALA A 105 2.69 32.89 9.69
C ALA A 105 3.87 31.91 9.79
N VAL A 106 3.72 30.61 9.47
CA VAL A 106 4.83 29.65 9.44
C VAL A 106 5.75 29.92 8.26
N LEU A 107 5.20 30.15 7.06
CA LEU A 107 5.99 30.54 5.90
C LEU A 107 6.68 31.90 6.13
N GLY A 108 5.98 32.85 6.76
CA GLY A 108 6.54 34.13 7.19
C GLY A 108 7.69 33.99 8.18
N LYS A 109 7.53 33.16 9.22
CA LYS A 109 8.57 32.85 10.21
C LYS A 109 9.78 32.17 9.57
N TYR A 110 9.55 31.21 8.67
CA TYR A 110 10.63 30.55 7.94
C TYR A 110 11.37 31.54 7.04
N ARG A 111 10.66 32.40 6.31
CA ARG A 111 11.26 33.44 5.46
C ARG A 111 12.07 34.44 6.27
N ALA A 112 11.57 34.85 7.44
CA ALA A 112 12.28 35.71 8.37
C ALA A 112 13.57 35.04 8.86
N GLY A 113 13.49 33.81 9.39
CA GLY A 113 14.66 33.06 9.85
C GLY A 113 15.68 32.77 8.75
N PHE A 114 15.24 32.50 7.52
CA PHE A 114 16.14 32.35 6.37
C PHE A 114 16.83 33.68 6.02
N SER A 115 16.10 34.80 6.10
CA SER A 115 16.68 36.13 5.84
C SER A 115 17.70 36.51 6.90
N GLU A 116 17.45 36.18 8.17
CA GLU A 116 18.41 36.35 9.27
C GLU A 116 19.66 35.49 9.06
N CYS A 117 19.49 34.22 8.68
CA CYS A 117 20.61 33.34 8.35
C CYS A 117 21.43 33.87 7.17
N LEU A 118 20.77 34.39 6.12
CA LEU A 118 21.46 35.00 4.98
C LEU A 118 22.26 36.24 5.39
N ALA A 119 21.69 37.09 6.25
CA ALA A 119 22.39 38.25 6.80
C ALA A 119 23.62 37.83 7.61
N GLU A 120 23.50 36.76 8.38
CA GLU A 120 24.60 36.22 9.18
C GLU A 120 25.70 35.59 8.31
N VAL A 121 25.33 34.87 7.24
CA VAL A 121 26.28 34.37 6.24
C VAL A 121 27.02 35.53 5.59
N ASN A 122 26.31 36.60 5.21
CA ASN A 122 26.95 37.79 4.64
C ASN A 122 27.94 38.44 5.64
N ARG A 123 27.54 38.57 6.91
CA ARG A 123 28.39 39.10 7.98
C ARG A 123 29.63 38.25 8.20
N PHE A 124 29.48 36.94 8.25
CA PHE A 124 30.59 35.99 8.39
C PHE A 124 31.57 36.10 7.22
N LEU A 125 31.07 36.11 5.98
CA LEU A 125 31.89 36.23 4.77
C LEU A 125 32.56 37.59 4.60
N ALA A 126 32.05 38.63 5.26
CA ALA A 126 32.70 39.94 5.31
C ALA A 126 33.91 39.94 6.26
N GLY A 127 33.91 39.08 7.28
CA GLY A 127 35.04 38.92 8.23
C GLY A 127 36.08 37.88 7.81
N CYS A 128 35.82 37.06 6.79
CA CYS A 128 36.78 36.09 6.28
C CYS A 128 37.76 36.71 5.27
N GLU A 129 39.03 36.81 5.66
CA GLU A 129 40.10 37.12 4.70
C GLU A 129 40.34 35.91 3.77
N GLY A 130 40.48 36.18 2.46
CA GLY A 130 40.75 35.15 1.44
C GLY A 130 39.54 34.63 0.66
N VAL A 131 38.31 35.05 0.98
CA VAL A 131 37.14 34.72 0.15
C VAL A 131 37.00 35.72 -1.01
N PRO A 132 37.06 35.27 -2.28
CA PRO A 132 36.90 36.15 -3.43
C PRO A 132 35.49 36.78 -3.46
N THR A 133 35.42 38.06 -3.84
CA THR A 133 34.16 38.82 -3.90
C THR A 133 33.14 38.19 -4.86
N ASP A 134 33.59 37.60 -5.95
CA ASP A 134 32.71 36.89 -6.90
C ASP A 134 32.05 35.66 -6.27
N VAL A 135 32.79 34.90 -5.47
CA VAL A 135 32.28 33.71 -4.77
C VAL A 135 31.23 34.14 -3.75
N ARG A 136 31.52 35.20 -2.98
CA ARG A 136 30.58 35.79 -2.02
C ARG A 136 29.28 36.24 -2.72
N SER A 137 29.40 36.99 -3.82
CA SER A 137 28.26 37.49 -4.60
C SER A 137 27.40 36.35 -5.15
N ARG A 138 28.01 35.33 -5.76
CA ARG A 138 27.28 34.16 -6.28
C ARG A 138 26.56 33.38 -5.19
N LEU A 139 27.21 33.17 -4.04
CA LEU A 139 26.61 32.44 -2.91
C LEU A 139 25.40 33.20 -2.35
N LEU A 140 25.54 34.51 -2.08
CA LEU A 140 24.46 35.33 -1.57
C LEU A 140 23.31 35.44 -2.60
N GLY A 141 23.63 35.60 -3.88
CA GLY A 141 22.65 35.59 -4.96
C GLY A 141 21.90 34.27 -5.06
N HIS A 142 22.59 33.14 -4.93
CA HIS A 142 21.96 31.82 -4.92
C HIS A 142 21.02 31.65 -3.72
N LEU A 143 21.44 32.02 -2.52
CA LEU A 143 20.61 31.94 -1.31
C LEU A 143 19.37 32.85 -1.40
N ALA A 144 19.53 34.07 -1.94
CA ALA A 144 18.40 34.96 -2.19
C ALA A 144 17.41 34.41 -3.23
N ALA A 145 17.92 33.76 -4.29
CA ALA A 145 17.08 33.09 -5.29
C ALA A 145 16.32 31.90 -4.71
N CYS A 146 16.94 31.12 -3.82
CA CYS A 146 16.27 30.04 -3.09
C CYS A 146 15.12 30.58 -2.23
N LEU A 147 15.33 31.72 -1.54
CA LEU A 147 14.27 32.40 -0.77
C LEU A 147 13.10 32.86 -1.65
N GLY A 148 13.38 33.31 -2.87
CA GLY A 148 12.34 33.70 -3.84
C GLY A 148 11.52 32.51 -4.36
N GLN A 149 12.12 31.32 -4.47
CA GLN A 149 11.47 30.08 -4.91
C GLN A 149 10.62 29.40 -3.83
N LEU A 150 10.77 29.80 -2.56
CA LEU A 150 9.98 29.32 -1.43
C LEU A 150 8.57 29.95 -1.36
N GLY A 151 8.26 30.92 -2.23
CA GLY A 151 6.88 31.37 -2.45
C GLY A 151 6.07 30.30 -3.19
N PRO A 152 4.73 30.36 -3.17
CA PRO A 152 3.93 29.47 -3.99
C PRO A 152 4.34 29.70 -5.44
N SER A 153 5.09 28.74 -5.99
CA SER A 153 5.38 28.66 -7.41
C SER A 153 4.04 28.78 -8.10
N ARG A 154 3.75 29.96 -8.66
CA ARG A 154 2.67 30.09 -9.62
C ARG A 154 3.00 29.06 -10.68
N LEU A 155 2.25 27.96 -10.66
CA LEU A 155 2.13 27.07 -11.79
C LEU A 155 1.66 27.95 -12.93
N SER A 156 2.62 28.45 -13.70
CA SER A 156 2.41 29.03 -15.01
C SER A 156 1.90 27.90 -15.90
N VAL A 157 0.57 27.85 -16.01
CA VAL A 157 -0.11 27.36 -17.21
C VAL A 157 0.19 28.35 -18.35
#